data_AF-A0A7S3K8J8-F1
#
_entry.id   AF-A0A7S3K8J8-F1
#
_cell.length_a   1.000
_cell.length_b   1.000
_cell.length_c   1.000
_cell.angle_alpha   90.00
_cell.angle_beta   90.00
_cell.angle_gamma   90.00
#
_symmetry.space_group_name_H-M   'P 1'
#
loop_
_entity.id
_entity.type
_entity.pdbx_description
1 polymer ?
#
loop_
_entity_poly.entity_id
_entity_poly.type
_entity_poly.pdbx_seq_one_letter_code
_entity_poly.pdbx_strand_id
1 'polypeptide(L)'
;QLKMIWTFQENDSVNTNEVNLAGFKQTGNFHKDVEAICKLMSIQVHPALRPVLWEVEKPEFNLEEEDAKEPEVKPVTVVKFERHRIDKNTMKAFFHLIPQSVVRTVKFSNNGITPSQFDKILEHLYQTPALSTVFFDWNPLYKE
;
A
#
# COMPACT_ATOMS: atom_id res chain seq x y z
N GLN A 1 -2.62 -22.27 -6.51
CA GLN A 1 -3.69 -21.51 -7.20
C GLN A 1 -3.19 -20.09 -7.41
N LEU A 2 -3.07 -19.62 -8.65
CA LEU A 2 -2.85 -18.20 -8.94
C LEU A 2 -4.02 -17.44 -8.31
N LYS A 3 -3.77 -16.68 -7.24
CA LYS A 3 -4.78 -15.80 -6.61
C LYS A 3 -5.39 -14.98 -7.75
N MET A 4 -6.70 -15.11 -7.97
CA MET A 4 -7.42 -14.31 -8.96
C MET A 4 -7.02 -12.85 -8.75
N ILE A 5 -6.51 -12.21 -9.81
CA ILE A 5 -6.18 -10.80 -9.76
C ILE A 5 -7.52 -10.09 -9.60
N TRP A 6 -7.77 -9.62 -8.38
CA TRP A 6 -8.93 -8.83 -8.02
C TRP A 6 -9.14 -7.65 -8.98
N THR A 7 -10.38 -7.31 -9.25
CA THR A 7 -10.74 -6.23 -10.18
C THR A 7 -11.04 -4.94 -9.42
N PHE A 8 -10.55 -3.80 -9.93
CA PHE A 8 -10.77 -2.45 -9.36
C PHE A 8 -12.18 -2.21 -8.81
N GLN A 9 -13.18 -2.69 -9.53
CA GLN A 9 -14.60 -2.48 -9.26
C GLN A 9 -15.07 -3.22 -8.00
N GLU A 10 -14.49 -4.37 -7.67
CA GLU A 10 -14.92 -5.21 -6.54
C GLU A 10 -14.64 -4.53 -5.19
N ASN A 11 -13.43 -4.06 -4.91
CA ASN A 11 -13.12 -3.23 -3.73
C ASN A 11 -13.88 -1.92 -3.78
N ASP A 12 -13.99 -1.21 -4.91
CA ASP A 12 -14.69 0.08 -4.94
C ASP A 12 -16.18 -0.06 -4.57
N SER A 13 -16.76 -1.24 -4.77
CA SER A 13 -18.14 -1.55 -4.36
C SER A 13 -18.32 -1.78 -2.86
N VAL A 14 -17.24 -2.00 -2.10
CA VAL A 14 -17.30 -2.23 -0.65
C VAL A 14 -17.56 -0.92 0.09
N ASN A 15 -18.60 -0.90 0.94
CA ASN A 15 -18.86 0.25 1.81
C ASN A 15 -17.92 0.24 3.03
N THR A 16 -16.85 1.03 2.95
CA THR A 16 -15.88 1.17 4.05
C THR A 16 -16.20 2.32 5.01
N ASN A 17 -17.27 3.08 4.81
CA ASN A 17 -17.57 4.27 5.61
C ASN A 17 -18.08 3.94 7.01
N GLU A 18 -18.69 2.78 7.18
CA GLU A 18 -19.27 2.31 8.44
C GLU A 18 -18.29 1.42 9.24
N VAL A 19 -17.09 1.18 8.71
CA VAL A 19 -16.10 0.32 9.34
C VAL A 19 -15.50 1.01 10.56
N ASN A 20 -15.68 0.41 11.73
CA ASN A 20 -15.06 0.87 12.96
C ASN A 20 -13.63 0.33 13.07
N LEU A 21 -12.66 1.25 13.09
CA LEU A 21 -11.23 0.95 13.20
C LEU A 21 -10.67 1.07 14.62
N ALA A 22 -11.53 1.27 15.65
CA ALA A 22 -11.10 1.48 17.04
C ALA A 22 -10.28 0.33 17.64
N GLY A 23 -10.31 -0.87 17.05
CA GLY A 23 -9.51 -2.01 17.46
C GLY A 23 -8.18 -2.19 16.70
N PHE A 24 -7.92 -1.36 15.69
CA PHE A 24 -6.69 -1.47 14.90
C PHE A 24 -5.51 -0.86 15.65
N LYS A 25 -4.47 -1.68 15.89
CA LYS A 25 -3.20 -1.23 16.45
C LYS A 25 -2.08 -1.58 15.48
N GLN A 26 -1.32 -0.57 15.08
CA GLN A 26 -0.19 -0.75 14.18
C GLN A 26 0.91 -1.57 14.86
N THR A 27 1.53 -2.45 14.08
CA THR A 27 2.64 -3.31 14.50
C THR A 27 3.99 -2.71 14.12
N GLY A 28 4.00 -1.69 13.26
CA GLY A 28 5.22 -1.11 12.69
C GLY A 28 5.73 -1.88 11.47
N ASN A 29 5.17 -3.06 11.18
CA ASN A 29 5.39 -3.77 9.93
C ASN A 29 4.34 -3.34 8.92
N PHE A 30 4.73 -2.49 7.98
CA PHE A 30 3.84 -1.89 6.98
C PHE A 30 2.95 -2.91 6.26
N HIS A 31 3.50 -4.05 5.83
CA HIS A 31 2.72 -5.06 5.09
C HIS A 31 1.71 -5.77 5.99
N LYS A 32 2.08 -6.10 7.23
CA LYS A 32 1.13 -6.67 8.21
C LYS A 32 0.01 -5.67 8.54
N ASP A 33 0.37 -4.40 8.66
CA ASP A 33 -0.58 -3.33 8.97
C ASP A 33 -1.55 -3.09 7.79
N VAL A 34 -1.06 -3.15 6.54
CA VAL A 34 -1.89 -3.17 5.32
C VAL A 34 -2.85 -4.36 5.32
N GLU A 35 -2.37 -5.57 5.56
CA GLU A 35 -3.23 -6.76 5.56
C GLU A 35 -4.31 -6.68 6.63
N ALA A 36 -3.94 -6.23 7.84
CA ALA A 36 -4.87 -6.08 8.95
C ALA A 36 -5.95 -5.02 8.66
N ILE A 37 -5.58 -3.85 8.13
CA ILE A 37 -6.58 -2.81 7.84
C ILE A 37 -7.48 -3.18 6.67
N CYS A 38 -6.92 -3.81 5.62
CA CYS A 38 -7.72 -4.31 4.49
C CYS A 38 -8.72 -5.36 4.95
N LYS A 39 -8.31 -6.27 5.86
CA LYS A 39 -9.22 -7.26 6.46
C LYS A 39 -10.35 -6.60 7.26
N LEU A 40 -10.06 -5.58 8.07
CA LEU A 40 -11.08 -4.84 8.81
C LEU A 40 -12.06 -4.11 7.88
N MET A 41 -11.55 -3.53 6.80
CA MET A 41 -12.36 -2.85 5.79
C MET A 41 -13.07 -3.80 4.82
N SER A 42 -12.88 -5.12 4.96
CA SER A 42 -13.40 -6.14 4.03
C SER A 42 -13.03 -5.88 2.57
N ILE A 43 -11.83 -5.35 2.33
CA ILE A 43 -11.27 -5.09 0.99
C ILE A 43 -10.06 -5.99 0.75
N GLN A 44 -9.74 -6.24 -0.51
CA GLN A 44 -8.52 -6.95 -0.89
C GLN A 44 -7.31 -6.02 -0.90
N VAL A 45 -6.15 -6.57 -0.52
CA VAL A 45 -4.89 -5.83 -0.57
C VAL A 45 -4.52 -5.53 -2.01
N HIS A 46 -4.39 -4.24 -2.30
CA HIS A 46 -3.98 -3.72 -3.60
C HIS A 46 -2.58 -4.23 -4.01
N PRO A 47 -2.35 -4.63 -5.28
CA PRO A 47 -1.06 -5.17 -5.72
C PRO A 47 0.15 -4.30 -5.38
N ALA A 48 0.02 -2.97 -5.51
CA ALA A 48 1.08 -2.01 -5.19
C ALA A 48 1.45 -1.92 -3.69
N LEU A 49 0.61 -2.47 -2.80
CA LEU A 49 0.85 -2.50 -1.36
C LEU A 49 1.32 -3.88 -0.85
N ARG A 50 1.29 -4.89 -1.73
CA ARG A 50 1.80 -6.22 -1.41
C ARG A 50 3.34 -6.16 -1.32
N PRO A 51 3.95 -6.97 -0.44
CA PRO A 51 5.40 -7.13 -0.47
C PRO A 51 5.81 -7.57 -1.87
N VAL A 52 6.78 -6.87 -2.46
CA VAL A 52 7.36 -7.33 -3.71
C VAL A 52 8.20 -8.54 -3.35
N LEU A 53 7.66 -9.72 -3.66
CA LEU A 53 8.42 -10.95 -3.70
C LEU A 53 9.36 -10.87 -4.91
N TRP A 54 10.32 -9.93 -4.88
CA TRP A 54 11.55 -10.22 -5.59
C TRP A 54 12.03 -11.48 -4.91
N GLU A 55 12.17 -12.55 -5.71
CA GLU A 55 12.94 -13.71 -5.34
C GLU A 55 14.11 -13.16 -4.53
N VAL A 56 14.11 -13.45 -3.22
CA VAL A 56 15.38 -13.54 -2.51
C VAL A 56 16.17 -14.40 -3.47
N GLU A 57 17.14 -13.82 -4.19
CA GLU A 57 18.12 -14.59 -4.93
C GLU A 57 18.48 -15.66 -3.94
N LYS A 58 18.01 -16.90 -4.18
CA LYS A 58 18.32 -18.01 -3.28
C LYS A 58 19.83 -17.94 -3.25
N PRO A 59 20.47 -17.53 -2.16
CA PRO A 59 21.90 -17.61 -2.16
C PRO A 59 22.12 -19.11 -2.33
N GLU A 60 22.88 -19.50 -3.35
CA GLU A 60 23.28 -20.89 -3.56
C GLU A 60 24.08 -21.31 -2.33
N PHE A 61 23.40 -21.61 -1.23
CA PHE A 61 24.01 -22.09 -0.01
C PHE A 61 23.95 -23.60 -0.08
N ASN A 62 25.15 -24.17 -0.17
CA ASN A 62 25.46 -25.53 0.18
C ASN A 62 24.68 -25.94 1.43
N LEU A 63 24.08 -27.12 1.35
CA LEU A 63 23.39 -27.81 2.44
C LEU A 63 24.39 -28.19 3.54
N GLU A 64 24.82 -27.25 4.38
CA GLU A 64 25.36 -27.56 5.69
C GLU A 64 24.77 -26.58 6.71
N GLU A 65 24.23 -27.17 7.77
CA GLU A 65 23.46 -26.61 8.87
C GLU A 65 23.96 -25.25 9.40
N GLU A 66 23.07 -24.25 9.48
CA GLU A 66 23.10 -23.26 10.57
C GLU A 66 21.78 -22.45 10.61
N ASP A 67 21.21 -22.35 11.81
CA ASP A 67 20.06 -21.55 12.25
C ASP A 67 19.32 -20.72 11.19
N ALA A 68 18.09 -21.15 10.87
CA ALA A 68 17.11 -20.39 10.09
C ALA A 68 16.68 -19.12 10.85
N LYS A 69 17.53 -18.08 10.82
CA LYS A 69 17.14 -16.73 11.19
C LYS A 69 16.07 -16.28 10.21
N GLU A 70 14.88 -15.94 10.74
CA GLU A 70 13.83 -15.31 9.95
C GLU A 70 14.44 -14.12 9.18
N PRO A 71 14.16 -13.98 7.87
CA PRO A 71 14.72 -12.91 7.08
C PRO A 71 14.36 -11.56 7.71
N GLU A 72 15.38 -10.75 7.98
CA GLU A 72 15.22 -9.44 8.60
C GLU A 72 14.37 -8.53 7.68
N VAL A 73 13.13 -8.27 8.09
CA VAL A 73 12.20 -7.45 7.32
C VAL A 73 12.64 -5.99 7.41
N LYS A 74 13.27 -5.49 6.35
CA LYS A 74 13.64 -4.08 6.25
C LYS A 74 12.38 -3.19 6.35
N PRO A 75 12.43 -2.06 7.07
CA PRO A 75 11.31 -1.14 7.17
C PRO A 75 10.96 -0.56 5.80
N VAL A 76 9.67 -0.50 5.48
CA VAL A 76 9.17 0.10 4.24
C VAL A 76 9.21 1.61 4.37
N THR A 77 10.22 2.24 3.77
CA THR A 77 10.37 3.71 3.76
C THR A 77 9.84 4.37 2.50
N VAL A 78 9.63 3.58 1.43
CA VAL A 78 9.17 4.05 0.12
C VAL A 78 8.00 3.19 -0.36
N VAL A 79 6.88 3.83 -0.69
CA VAL A 79 5.72 3.17 -1.30
C VAL A 79 5.54 3.68 -2.72
N LYS A 80 5.41 2.76 -3.68
CA LYS A 80 5.28 3.08 -5.11
C LYS A 80 3.99 2.49 -5.66
N PHE A 81 3.10 3.35 -6.11
CA PHE A 81 1.98 2.99 -6.96
C PHE A 81 2.42 3.22 -8.40
N GLU A 82 2.88 2.19 -9.10
CA GLU A 82 3.33 2.31 -10.49
C GLU A 82 2.49 1.45 -11.42
N ARG A 83 1.90 2.03 -12.48
CA ARG A 83 1.11 1.32 -13.51
C ARG A 83 -0.12 0.57 -12.98
N HIS A 84 -0.53 0.85 -11.75
CA HIS A 84 -1.73 0.30 -11.14
C HIS A 84 -2.75 1.41 -10.95
N ARG A 85 -3.99 1.20 -11.40
CA ARG A 85 -5.09 2.10 -11.04
C ARG A 85 -5.41 1.95 -9.56
N ILE A 86 -5.53 3.05 -8.83
CA ILE A 86 -5.72 3.03 -7.38
C ILE A 86 -7.17 3.34 -7.04
N ASP A 87 -7.83 2.41 -6.35
CA ASP A 87 -9.23 2.52 -5.96
C ASP A 87 -9.41 3.35 -4.68
N LYS A 88 -10.63 3.83 -4.45
CA LYS A 88 -10.94 4.73 -3.34
C LYS A 88 -10.64 4.05 -2.00
N ASN A 89 -10.97 2.78 -1.88
CA ASN A 89 -10.81 2.03 -0.63
C ASN A 89 -9.35 1.70 -0.34
N THR A 90 -8.55 1.42 -1.36
CA THR A 90 -7.09 1.34 -1.25
C THR A 90 -6.49 2.64 -0.72
N MET A 91 -6.88 3.79 -1.27
CA MET A 91 -6.41 5.09 -0.77
C MET A 91 -6.80 5.33 0.68
N LYS A 92 -8.03 4.96 1.07
CA LYS A 92 -8.52 5.10 2.45
C LYS A 92 -7.71 4.26 3.45
N ALA A 93 -7.44 3.01 3.10
CA ALA A 93 -6.58 2.12 3.88
C ALA A 93 -5.16 2.69 4.00
N PHE A 94 -4.57 3.10 2.87
CA PHE A 94 -3.23 3.68 2.83
C PHE A 94 -3.10 4.92 3.73
N PHE A 95 -4.04 5.86 3.66
CA PHE A 95 -4.02 7.08 4.45
C PHE A 95 -4.27 6.87 5.95
N HIS A 96 -4.88 5.76 6.35
CA HIS A 96 -4.93 5.39 7.77
C HIS A 96 -3.58 4.90 8.32
N LEU A 97 -2.75 4.30 7.46
CA LEU A 97 -1.50 3.70 7.88
C LEU A 97 -0.36 4.70 7.90
N ILE A 98 -0.29 5.50 6.84
CA ILE A 98 0.81 6.41 6.53
C ILE A 98 1.24 7.32 7.70
N PRO A 99 0.32 8.00 8.44
CA PRO A 99 0.70 8.92 9.52
C PRO A 99 1.51 8.32 10.66
N GLN A 100 1.34 7.04 10.92
CA GLN A 100 2.02 6.32 12.02
C GLN A 100 3.12 5.37 11.50
N SER A 101 3.30 5.32 10.18
CA SER A 101 4.32 4.50 9.54
C SER A 101 5.70 5.17 9.47
N VAL A 102 6.72 4.37 9.16
CA VAL A 102 8.08 4.85 8.84
C VAL A 102 8.25 5.24 7.37
N VAL A 103 7.18 5.19 6.58
CA VAL A 103 7.20 5.62 5.17
C VAL A 103 7.51 7.11 5.12
N ARG A 104 8.48 7.48 4.28
CA ARG A 104 8.92 8.87 4.03
C ARG A 104 8.63 9.32 2.61
N THR A 105 8.61 8.38 1.67
CA THR A 105 8.44 8.66 0.25
C THR A 105 7.24 7.92 -0.33
N VAL A 106 6.37 8.64 -1.03
CA VAL A 106 5.27 8.05 -1.81
C VAL A 106 5.41 8.47 -3.26
N LYS A 107 5.38 7.50 -4.19
CA LYS A 107 5.39 7.75 -5.62
C LYS A 107 4.11 7.24 -6.27
N PHE A 108 3.42 8.13 -6.95
CA PHE A 108 2.30 7.83 -7.84
C PHE A 108 2.79 7.97 -9.28
N SER A 109 2.79 6.87 -10.03
CA SER A 109 3.22 6.84 -11.44
C SER A 109 2.23 6.08 -12.32
N ASN A 110 1.72 6.75 -13.35
CA ASN A 110 0.81 6.15 -14.34
C ASN A 110 -0.38 5.42 -13.69
N ASN A 111 -1.07 6.09 -12.77
CA ASN A 111 -2.16 5.52 -11.97
C ASN A 111 -3.56 5.92 -12.47
N GLY A 112 -3.65 6.82 -13.46
CA GLY A 112 -4.93 7.33 -13.97
C GLY A 112 -5.72 8.14 -12.95
N ILE A 113 -5.03 8.91 -12.10
CA ILE A 113 -5.63 9.77 -11.07
C ILE A 113 -6.34 10.95 -11.74
N THR A 114 -7.62 11.16 -11.43
CA THR A 114 -8.38 12.34 -11.88
C THR A 114 -8.01 13.58 -11.07
N PRO A 115 -8.27 14.82 -11.55
CA PRO A 115 -8.02 16.04 -10.78
C PRO A 115 -8.67 16.03 -9.38
N SER A 116 -9.93 15.59 -9.29
CA SER A 116 -10.66 15.47 -8.01
C SER A 116 -10.00 14.48 -7.04
N GLN A 117 -9.44 13.39 -7.55
CA GLN A 117 -8.67 12.45 -6.74
C GLN A 117 -7.34 13.06 -6.30
N PHE A 118 -6.65 13.76 -7.20
CA PHE A 118 -5.38 14.42 -6.91
C PHE A 118 -5.49 15.42 -5.75
N ASP A 119 -6.50 16.29 -5.76
CA ASP A 119 -6.72 17.28 -4.70
C ASP A 119 -6.95 16.61 -3.33
N LYS A 120 -7.78 15.57 -3.29
CA LYS A 120 -8.03 14.79 -2.06
C LYS A 120 -6.78 14.07 -1.56
N ILE A 121 -5.96 13.57 -2.49
CA ILE A 121 -4.68 12.95 -2.15
C ILE A 121 -3.76 13.98 -1.51
N LEU A 122 -3.63 15.17 -2.11
CA LEU A 122 -2.81 16.24 -1.56
C LEU A 122 -3.28 16.69 -0.18
N GLU A 123 -4.59 16.82 0.03
CA GLU A 123 -5.15 17.18 1.33
C GLU A 123 -4.76 16.18 2.43
N HIS A 124 -4.91 14.88 2.16
CA HIS A 124 -4.51 13.83 3.10
C HIS A 124 -2.99 13.79 3.34
N LEU A 125 -2.19 13.93 2.29
CA LEU A 125 -0.74 13.89 2.40
C LEU A 125 -0.20 15.12 3.14
N TYR A 126 -0.80 16.29 2.96
CA TYR A 126 -0.45 17.51 3.69
C TYR A 126 -0.65 17.37 5.20
N GLN A 127 -1.66 16.61 5.62
CA GLN A 127 -1.93 16.29 7.02
C GLN A 127 -1.01 15.20 7.58
N THR A 128 -0.10 14.65 6.78
CA THR A 128 0.78 13.56 7.18
C THR A 128 2.23 14.04 7.37
N PRO A 129 2.62 14.46 8.59
CA PRO A 129 3.96 14.99 8.85
C PRO A 129 5.09 13.97 8.69
N ALA A 130 4.76 12.67 8.69
CA ALA A 130 5.70 11.59 8.48
C ALA A 130 6.32 11.57 7.07
N LEU A 131 5.68 12.17 6.08
CA LEU A 131 6.14 12.16 4.69
C LEU A 131 7.07 13.32 4.39
N SER A 132 8.25 13.01 3.83
CA SER A 132 9.21 14.00 3.36
C SER A 132 9.10 14.26 1.87
N THR A 133 8.63 13.27 1.10
CA THR A 133 8.71 13.33 -0.36
C THR A 133 7.50 12.67 -1.00
N VAL A 134 6.83 13.41 -1.88
CA VAL A 134 5.71 12.92 -2.68
C VAL A 134 6.00 13.17 -4.15
N PHE A 135 5.92 12.12 -4.97
CA PHE A 135 6.09 12.21 -6.41
C PHE A 135 4.78 11.88 -7.12
N PHE A 136 4.43 12.71 -8.09
CA PHE A 136 3.42 12.42 -9.10
C PHE A 136 4.09 12.49 -10.47
N ASP A 137 4.19 11.34 -11.11
CA ASP A 137 4.96 11.16 -12.34
C ASP A 137 4.05 10.51 -13.39
N TRP A 138 4.09 10.98 -14.64
CA TRP A 138 3.29 10.40 -15.74
C TRP A 138 1.82 10.09 -15.39
N ASN A 139 1.13 10.95 -14.64
CA ASN A 139 -0.30 10.82 -14.40
C ASN A 139 -1.04 11.69 -15.42
N PRO A 140 -1.48 11.13 -16.56
CA PRO A 140 -2.33 11.88 -17.48
C PRO A 140 -3.59 12.31 -16.74
N LEU A 141 -3.83 13.62 -16.66
CA LEU A 141 -5.08 14.17 -16.15
C LEU A 141 -6.16 13.89 -17.19
N TYR A 142 -6.84 12.75 -17.06
CA TYR A 142 -8.03 12.47 -17.85
C TYR A 142 -9.14 13.45 -17.42
N LYS A 143 -9.80 14.08 -18.39
CA LYS A 143 -11.04 14.81 -18.13
C LYS A 143 -12.12 13.80 -17.72
N GLU A 144 -12.92 14.17 -16.72
CA GLU A 144 -14.07 13.38 -16.26
C GLU A 144 -15.05 13.03 -17.39
#